data_AF-A0A3B9L710-F1
#
_entry.id   AF-A0A3B9L710-F1
#
_cell.length_a   1.000
_cell.length_b   1.000
_cell.length_c   1.000
_cell.angle_alpha   90.00
_cell.angle_beta   90.00
_cell.angle_gamma   90.00
#
_symmetry.space_group_name_H-M   'P 1'
#
loop_
_entity.id
_entity.type
_entity.pdbx_description
1 polymer ?
#
loop_
_entity_poly.entity_id
_entity_poly.type
_entity_poly.pdbx_seq_one_letter_code
_entity_poly.pdbx_strand_id
1 'polypeptide(L)'
;MHTSQPKSLRDLLLSHQLTFIALILLAVISGAYGIHIWDKASKESERINLLVQEIYQVRGDLYRQMKELFDAFFLEDRDALNEYNAYTQSILKHFADLHQIAQGDEEKKAIHEIEQHYNTFVNEAPSLFYRYQAKPNSSTQKSLYKD
;
A
#
# COMPACT_ATOMS: atom_id res chain seq x y z
N MET A 1 -68.83 -11.37 4.01
CA MET A 1 -69.14 -10.76 2.69
C MET A 1 -68.31 -9.48 2.58
N HIS A 2 -67.15 -9.51 1.94
CA HIS A 2 -66.38 -8.30 1.64
C HIS A 2 -66.85 -7.77 0.29
N THR A 3 -67.53 -6.62 0.32
CA THR A 3 -68.00 -5.89 -0.86
C THR A 3 -66.83 -5.11 -1.45
N SER A 4 -66.24 -5.63 -2.53
CA SER A 4 -65.26 -4.91 -3.32
C SER A 4 -65.96 -3.78 -4.07
N GLN A 5 -65.84 -2.54 -3.60
CA GLN A 5 -66.32 -1.38 -4.34
C GLN A 5 -65.55 -1.24 -5.66
N PRO A 6 -66.22 -0.94 -6.79
CA PRO A 6 -65.55 -0.71 -8.06
C PRO A 6 -64.76 0.61 -7.96
N LYS A 7 -63.44 0.51 -7.77
CA LYS A 7 -62.55 1.69 -7.82
C LYS A 7 -62.69 2.34 -9.19
N SER A 8 -62.97 3.64 -9.19
CA SER A 8 -63.00 4.46 -10.40
C SER A 8 -61.67 4.33 -11.16
N LEU A 9 -61.73 4.13 -12.48
CA LEU A 9 -60.56 4.11 -13.37
C LEU A 9 -59.61 5.29 -13.12
N ARG A 10 -60.16 6.44 -12.73
CA ARG A 10 -59.43 7.67 -12.42
C ARG A 10 -58.60 7.58 -11.13
N ASP A 11 -59.09 6.90 -10.10
CA ASP A 11 -58.36 6.68 -8.83
C ASP A 11 -57.21 5.70 -9.01
N LEU A 12 -57.43 4.66 -9.83
CA LEU A 12 -56.37 3.72 -10.19
C LEU A 12 -55.24 4.43 -10.94
N LEU A 13 -55.61 5.31 -11.87
CA LEU A 13 -54.65 6.09 -12.67
C LEU A 13 -53.87 7.09 -11.82
N LEU A 14 -54.55 7.80 -10.90
CA LEU A 14 -53.93 8.76 -9.98
C LEU A 14 -52.91 8.08 -9.04
N SER A 15 -53.26 6.94 -8.46
CA SER A 15 -52.34 6.18 -7.58
C SER A 15 -51.10 5.68 -8.35
N HIS A 16 -51.30 5.19 -9.58
CA HIS A 16 -50.20 4.76 -10.45
C HIS A 16 -49.26 5.92 -10.80
N GLN A 17 -49.81 7.07 -11.20
CA GLN A 17 -49.00 8.27 -11.52
C GLN A 17 -48.21 8.77 -10.31
N LEU A 18 -48.81 8.78 -9.12
CA LEU A 18 -48.13 9.18 -7.90
C LEU A 18 -46.98 8.22 -7.54
N THR A 19 -47.22 6.91 -7.67
CA THR A 19 -46.19 5.89 -7.43
C THR A 19 -45.04 6.04 -8.42
N PHE A 20 -45.35 6.30 -9.70
CA PHE A 20 -44.34 6.52 -10.71
C PHE A 20 -43.48 7.76 -10.43
N ILE A 21 -44.10 8.88 -10.02
CA ILE A 21 -43.37 10.10 -9.60
C ILE A 21 -42.49 9.81 -8.38
N ALA A 22 -43.00 9.09 -7.39
CA ALA A 22 -42.24 8.71 -6.20
C ALA A 22 -41.01 7.86 -6.56
N LEU A 23 -41.17 6.91 -7.51
CA LEU A 23 -40.06 6.09 -8.01
C LEU A 23 -39.01 6.93 -8.76
N ILE A 24 -39.43 7.91 -9.56
CA ILE A 24 -38.50 8.83 -10.23
C ILE A 24 -37.69 9.62 -9.19
N LEU A 25 -38.37 10.19 -8.18
CA LEU A 25 -37.70 10.93 -7.11
C LEU A 25 -36.70 10.05 -6.36
N LEU A 26 -37.08 8.81 -6.02
CA LEU A 26 -36.22 7.85 -5.37
C LEU A 26 -35.00 7.51 -6.24
N ALA A 27 -35.19 7.31 -7.54
CA ALA A 27 -34.12 7.03 -8.49
C ALA A 27 -33.15 8.21 -8.62
N VAL A 28 -33.65 9.44 -8.70
CA VAL A 28 -32.81 10.65 -8.77
C VAL A 28 -31.98 10.83 -7.50
N ILE A 29 -32.61 10.69 -6.32
CA ILE A 29 -31.93 10.80 -5.04
C ILE A 29 -30.87 9.71 -4.89
N SER A 30 -31.22 8.47 -5.24
CA SER A 30 -30.29 7.34 -5.15
C SER A 30 -29.14 7.46 -6.13
N GLY A 31 -29.39 7.93 -7.36
CA GLY A 31 -28.37 8.17 -8.37
C GLY A 31 -27.40 9.27 -7.94
N ALA A 32 -27.90 10.39 -7.44
CA ALA A 32 -27.07 11.49 -6.95
C ALA A 32 -26.18 11.06 -5.77
N TYR A 33 -26.75 10.34 -4.80
CA TYR A 33 -26.01 9.83 -3.64
C TYR A 33 -25.00 8.76 -4.04
N GLY A 34 -25.37 7.88 -4.98
CA GLY A 34 -24.50 6.81 -5.50
C GLY A 34 -23.25 7.35 -6.19
N ILE A 35 -23.38 8.41 -7.00
CA ILE A 35 -22.23 9.06 -7.66
C ILE A 35 -21.22 9.57 -6.62
N HIS A 36 -21.71 10.19 -5.55
CA HIS A 36 -20.83 10.72 -4.50
C HIS A 36 -20.09 9.61 -3.74
N ILE A 37 -20.77 8.50 -3.43
CA ILE A 37 -20.12 7.34 -2.80
C ILE A 37 -19.08 6.74 -3.75
N TRP A 38 -19.42 6.60 -5.03
CA TRP A 38 -18.54 6.03 -6.03
C TRP A 38 -17.28 6.87 -6.25
N ASP A 39 -17.41 8.20 -6.32
CA ASP A 39 -16.26 9.11 -6.40
C ASP A 39 -15.33 8.96 -5.19
N LYS A 40 -15.89 8.94 -3.98
CA LYS A 40 -15.12 8.74 -2.75
C LYS A 40 -14.42 7.38 -2.74
N ALA A 41 -15.12 6.31 -3.09
CA ALA A 41 -14.56 4.96 -3.15
C ALA A 41 -13.46 4.82 -4.22
N SER A 42 -13.61 5.52 -5.36
CA SER A 42 -12.65 5.51 -6.45
C SER A 42 -11.34 6.20 -6.04
N LYS A 43 -11.44 7.39 -5.43
CA LYS A 43 -10.28 8.13 -4.90
C LYS A 43 -9.56 7.34 -3.81
N GLU A 44 -10.31 6.67 -2.95
CA GLU A 44 -9.73 5.83 -1.92
C GLU A 44 -9.00 4.62 -2.52
N SER A 45 -9.58 3.98 -3.54
CA SER A 45 -8.93 2.87 -4.24
C SER A 45 -7.62 3.31 -4.92
N GLU A 46 -7.61 4.49 -5.53
CA GLU A 46 -6.40 5.09 -6.10
C GLU A 46 -5.34 5.34 -5.03
N ARG A 47 -5.71 5.93 -3.89
CA ARG A 47 -4.81 6.16 -2.75
C ARG A 47 -4.19 4.85 -2.24
N ILE A 48 -5.00 3.82 -2.05
CA ILE A 48 -4.52 2.49 -1.61
C ILE A 48 -3.56 1.90 -2.66
N ASN A 49 -3.86 2.03 -3.95
CA ASN A 49 -2.96 1.58 -5.00
C ASN A 49 -1.60 2.29 -4.94
N LEU A 50 -1.58 3.60 -4.68
CA LEU A 50 -0.35 4.36 -4.48
C LEU A 50 0.44 3.87 -3.26
N LEU A 51 -0.23 3.64 -2.12
CA LEU A 51 0.42 3.06 -0.94
C LEU A 51 1.08 1.72 -1.24
N VAL A 52 0.36 0.82 -1.93
CA VAL A 52 0.87 -0.51 -2.29
C VAL A 52 2.06 -0.41 -3.25
N GLN A 53 1.99 0.50 -4.23
CA GLN A 53 3.08 0.73 -5.17
C GLN A 53 4.35 1.20 -4.45
N GLU A 54 4.24 2.17 -3.53
CA GLU A 54 5.39 2.66 -2.77
C GLU A 54 6.00 1.57 -1.87
N ILE A 55 5.17 0.72 -1.24
CA ILE A 55 5.68 -0.44 -0.49
C ILE A 55 6.47 -1.40 -1.38
N TYR A 56 6.02 -1.62 -2.63
CA TYR A 56 6.77 -2.44 -3.57
C TYR A 56 8.10 -1.81 -3.98
N GLN A 57 8.17 -0.47 -4.10
CA GLN A 57 9.44 0.22 -4.37
C GLN A 57 10.42 0.07 -3.20
N VAL A 58 9.96 0.30 -1.95
CA VAL A 58 10.77 0.05 -0.74
C VAL A 58 11.35 -1.37 -0.74
N ARG A 59 10.50 -2.36 -1.02
CA ARG A 59 10.93 -3.76 -1.06
C ARG A 59 11.96 -4.01 -2.17
N GLY A 60 11.70 -3.49 -3.37
CA GLY A 60 12.59 -3.64 -4.52
C GLY A 60 13.97 -3.05 -4.25
N ASP A 61 14.01 -1.83 -3.71
CA ASP A 61 15.26 -1.15 -3.38
C ASP A 61 15.97 -1.81 -2.21
N LEU A 62 15.25 -2.33 -1.22
CA LEU A 62 15.86 -3.09 -0.12
C LEU A 62 16.58 -4.34 -0.64
N TYR A 63 15.98 -5.07 -1.60
CA TYR A 63 16.64 -6.22 -2.22
C TYR A 63 17.91 -5.82 -2.98
N ARG A 64 17.87 -4.73 -3.75
CA ARG A 64 19.05 -4.22 -4.48
C ARG A 64 20.12 -3.74 -3.51
N GLN A 65 19.75 -2.95 -2.51
CA GLN A 65 20.63 -2.51 -1.44
C GLN A 65 21.38 -3.70 -0.81
N MET A 66 20.68 -4.79 -0.50
CA MET A 66 21.31 -5.97 0.09
C MET A 66 22.24 -6.71 -0.84
N LYS A 67 21.92 -6.75 -2.14
CA LYS A 67 22.84 -7.25 -3.16
C LYS A 67 24.10 -6.41 -3.21
N GLU A 68 23.99 -5.09 -3.26
CA GLU A 68 25.16 -4.21 -3.32
C GLU A 68 26.02 -4.32 -2.05
N LEU A 69 25.39 -4.50 -0.89
CA LEU A 69 26.13 -4.80 0.33
C LEU A 69 26.93 -6.10 0.17
N PHE A 70 26.33 -7.15 -0.37
CA PHE A 70 27.04 -8.40 -0.65
C PHE A 70 28.19 -8.19 -1.65
N ASP A 71 27.94 -7.50 -2.76
CA ASP A 71 28.94 -7.27 -3.81
C ASP A 71 30.15 -6.47 -3.26
N ALA A 72 29.90 -5.46 -2.41
CA ALA A 72 30.96 -4.72 -1.73
C ALA A 72 31.85 -5.60 -0.84
N PHE A 73 31.26 -6.56 -0.12
CA PHE A 73 31.98 -7.38 0.86
C PHE A 73 32.52 -8.71 0.33
N PHE A 74 32.00 -9.24 -0.78
CA PHE A 74 32.42 -10.54 -1.31
C PHE A 74 33.08 -10.45 -2.69
N LEU A 75 32.78 -9.41 -3.47
CA LEU A 75 33.31 -9.24 -4.83
C LEU A 75 34.27 -8.06 -4.95
N GLU A 76 34.54 -7.34 -3.85
CA GLU A 76 35.40 -6.15 -3.79
C GLU A 76 35.01 -5.08 -4.82
N ASP A 77 33.72 -5.01 -5.16
CA ASP A 77 33.20 -3.98 -6.05
C ASP A 77 33.32 -2.61 -5.38
N ARG A 78 34.06 -1.71 -6.03
CA ARG A 78 34.40 -0.38 -5.50
C ARG A 78 33.21 0.57 -5.54
N ASP A 79 32.24 0.32 -6.42
CA ASP A 79 31.08 1.18 -6.59
C ASP A 79 29.89 0.72 -5.74
N ALA A 80 29.86 -0.55 -5.31
CA ALA A 80 28.74 -1.15 -4.59
C ALA A 80 28.39 -0.44 -3.26
N LEU A 81 29.36 0.13 -2.52
CA LEU A 81 29.05 0.94 -1.33
C LEU A 81 28.37 2.27 -1.68
N ASN A 82 28.70 2.87 -2.83
CA ASN A 82 28.02 4.07 -3.30
C ASN A 82 26.59 3.75 -3.70
N GLU A 83 26.39 2.63 -4.40
CA GLU A 83 25.05 2.15 -4.78
C GLU A 83 24.21 1.77 -3.56
N TYR A 84 24.79 1.10 -2.56
CA TYR A 84 24.15 0.83 -1.26
C TYR A 84 23.61 2.12 -0.61
N ASN A 85 24.44 3.16 -0.58
CA ASN A 85 24.03 4.46 -0.03
C ASN A 85 22.96 5.14 -0.89
N ALA A 86 23.02 5.00 -2.22
CA ALA A 86 22.00 5.52 -3.12
C ALA A 86 20.64 4.85 -2.88
N TYR A 87 20.60 3.52 -2.76
CA TYR A 87 19.38 2.80 -2.40
C TYR A 87 18.90 3.14 -0.99
N THR A 88 19.80 3.42 -0.04
CA THR A 88 19.42 3.94 1.28
C THR A 88 18.60 5.22 1.17
N GLN A 89 19.08 6.20 0.40
CA GLN A 89 18.39 7.47 0.20
C GLN A 89 17.06 7.27 -0.55
N SER A 90 17.03 6.37 -1.54
CA SER A 90 15.81 6.03 -2.28
C SER A 90 14.73 5.47 -1.36
N ILE A 91 15.09 4.50 -0.50
CA ILE A 91 14.16 3.88 0.46
C ILE A 91 13.62 4.91 1.46
N LEU A 92 14.48 5.78 2.00
CA LEU A 92 14.03 6.85 2.91
C LEU A 92 13.07 7.84 2.24
N LYS A 93 13.28 8.12 0.94
CA LYS A 93 12.33 8.92 0.17
C LYS A 93 10.98 8.19 0.02
N HIS A 94 10.98 6.91 -0.30
CA HIS A 94 9.75 6.12 -0.38
C HIS A 94 8.99 6.08 0.96
N PHE A 95 9.69 6.03 2.11
CA PHE A 95 9.04 6.17 3.42
C PHE A 95 8.41 7.55 3.62
N ALA A 96 9.09 8.62 3.19
CA ALA A 96 8.52 9.97 3.23
C ALA A 96 7.25 10.08 2.37
N ASP A 97 7.26 9.49 1.17
CA ASP A 97 6.11 9.46 0.26
C ASP A 97 4.95 8.63 0.86
N LEU A 98 5.26 7.49 1.49
CA LEU A 98 4.27 6.68 2.23
C LEU A 98 3.59 7.47 3.35
N HIS A 99 4.35 8.23 4.15
CA HIS A 99 3.79 9.08 5.21
C HIS A 99 2.88 10.19 4.67
N GLN A 100 3.14 10.68 3.45
CA GLN A 100 2.29 11.71 2.81
C GLN A 100 0.96 11.14 2.31
N ILE A 101 0.96 9.89 1.81
CA ILE A 101 -0.23 9.23 1.26
C ILE A 101 -1.10 8.61 2.37
N ALA A 102 -0.48 8.16 3.46
CA ALA A 102 -1.17 7.52 4.57
C ALA A 102 -2.11 8.50 5.31
N GLN A 103 -3.34 8.05 5.54
CA GLN A 103 -4.35 8.84 6.24
C GLN A 103 -4.70 8.20 7.58
N GLY A 104 -4.85 6.88 7.62
CA GLY A 104 -5.24 6.14 8.81
C GLY A 104 -4.12 6.08 9.85
N ASP A 105 -4.51 6.09 11.13
CA ASP A 105 -3.55 5.99 12.24
C ASP A 105 -2.81 4.65 12.22
N GLU A 106 -3.49 3.56 11.84
CA GLU A 106 -2.89 2.24 11.68
C GLU A 106 -1.87 2.22 10.54
N GLU A 107 -2.16 2.86 9.40
CA GLU A 107 -1.24 2.97 8.27
C GLU A 107 0.03 3.71 8.68
N LYS A 108 -0.13 4.89 9.30
CA LYS A 108 1.00 5.71 9.77
C LYS A 108 1.85 4.98 10.80
N LYS A 109 1.21 4.28 11.74
CA LYS A 109 1.91 3.48 12.75
C LYS A 109 2.71 2.35 12.09
N ALA A 110 2.11 1.61 11.16
CA ALA A 110 2.79 0.52 10.47
C ALA A 110 3.99 1.03 9.64
N ILE A 111 3.84 2.14 8.92
CA ILE A 111 4.92 2.77 8.16
C ILE A 111 6.06 3.18 9.10
N HIS A 112 5.72 3.82 10.23
CA HIS A 112 6.71 4.23 11.22
C HIS A 112 7.49 3.03 11.80
N GLU A 113 6.80 1.95 12.16
CA GLU A 113 7.45 0.74 12.68
C GLU A 113 8.40 0.11 11.65
N ILE A 114 7.98 0.02 10.39
CA ILE A 114 8.84 -0.52 9.31
C ILE A 114 10.05 0.38 9.07
N GLU A 115 9.86 1.70 9.04
CA GLU A 115 10.94 2.68 8.88
C GLU A 115 11.94 2.61 10.03
N GLN A 116 11.47 2.46 11.27
CA GLN A 116 12.35 2.28 12.44
C GLN A 116 13.18 1.00 12.36
N HIS A 117 12.55 -0.12 11.98
CA HIS A 117 13.27 -1.38 11.77
C HIS A 117 14.29 -1.24 10.64
N TYR A 118 13.94 -0.56 9.55
CA TYR A 118 14.85 -0.29 8.45
C TYR A 118 16.05 0.56 8.89
N ASN A 119 15.82 1.64 9.63
CA ASN A 119 16.88 2.50 10.16
C ASN A 119 17.82 1.74 11.12
N THR A 120 17.30 0.80 11.88
CA THR A 120 18.15 -0.08 12.71
C THR A 120 19.00 -0.98 11.82
N PHE A 121 18.35 -1.63 10.86
CA PHE A 121 19.00 -2.55 9.93
C PHE A 121 20.13 -1.92 9.11
N VAL A 122 19.90 -0.74 8.50
CA VAL A 122 20.89 -0.08 7.63
C VAL A 122 22.16 0.32 8.38
N ASN A 123 22.03 0.65 9.68
CA ASN A 123 23.15 1.01 10.53
C ASN A 123 23.92 -0.23 11.02
N GLU A 124 23.24 -1.34 11.25
CA GLU A 124 23.86 -2.56 11.79
C GLU A 124 24.42 -3.49 10.72
N ALA A 125 23.74 -3.62 9.58
CA ALA A 125 24.06 -4.63 8.57
C ALA A 125 25.52 -4.52 8.06
N PRO A 126 26.04 -3.35 7.65
CA PRO A 126 27.44 -3.25 7.20
C PRO A 126 28.44 -3.72 8.27
N SER A 127 28.16 -3.42 9.55
CA SER A 127 29.04 -3.82 10.65
C SER A 127 29.15 -5.34 10.82
N LEU A 128 28.08 -6.08 10.51
CA LEU A 128 28.07 -7.55 10.54
C LEU A 128 28.99 -8.12 9.46
N PHE A 129 28.97 -7.56 8.25
CA PHE A 129 29.84 -7.99 7.16
C PHE A 129 31.31 -7.61 7.39
N TYR A 130 31.60 -6.42 7.93
CA TYR A 130 32.97 -6.05 8.35
C TYR A 130 33.53 -7.02 9.40
N ARG A 131 32.72 -7.42 10.40
CA ARG A 131 33.12 -8.40 11.42
C ARG A 131 33.42 -9.77 10.82
N TYR A 132 32.66 -10.19 9.80
CA TYR A 132 32.88 -11.44 9.10
C TYR A 132 34.21 -11.45 8.34
N GLN A 133 34.53 -10.39 7.59
CA GLN A 133 35.81 -10.26 6.90
C GLN A 133 37.01 -10.23 7.87
N ALA A 134 36.88 -9.55 9.02
CA ALA A 134 37.97 -9.37 9.97
C ALA A 134 38.32 -10.64 10.79
N LYS A 135 37.46 -11.65 10.83
CA LYS A 135 37.69 -12.94 11.49
C LYS A 135 37.22 -14.10 10.60
N PRO A 136 37.96 -14.45 9.54
CA PRO A 136 37.63 -15.60 8.70
C PRO A 136 37.93 -16.89 9.48
N ASN A 137 37.01 -17.32 10.33
CA ASN A 137 37.12 -18.62 10.96
C ASN A 137 36.75 -19.68 9.90
N SER A 138 37.65 -20.64 9.67
CA SER A 138 37.51 -21.69 8.64
C SER A 138 36.26 -22.57 8.78
N SER A 139 35.55 -22.48 9.91
CA SER A 139 34.26 -23.13 10.16
C SER A 139 33.05 -22.38 9.57
N THR A 140 33.12 -21.06 9.38
CA THR A 140 31.99 -20.23 8.92
C THR A 140 31.89 -20.20 7.38
N GLN A 141 33.03 -20.28 6.67
CA GLN A 141 33.06 -20.41 5.21
C GLN A 141 32.41 -21.69 4.68
N LYS A 142 32.40 -22.78 5.46
CA LYS A 142 31.89 -24.09 5.02
C LYS A 142 30.36 -24.23 5.06
N SER A 143 29.67 -23.27 5.69
CA SER A 143 28.20 -23.27 5.84
C SER A 143 27.47 -22.54 4.73
N LEU A 144 28.17 -21.73 3.91
CA LEU A 144 27.58 -21.01 2.76
C LEU A 144 27.69 -21.79 1.45
N TYR A 145 28.48 -22.87 1.40
CA TYR A 145 28.72 -23.71 0.22
C TYR A 145 28.26 -25.16 0.39
N LYS A 146 27.40 -25.45 1.38
CA LYS A 146 26.76 -26.76 1.53
C LYS A 146 25.25 -26.59 1.49
N ASP A 147 24.72 -26.90 0.30
CA ASP A 147 23.36 -27.30 -0.08
C ASP A 147 22.17 -26.62 0.62
#